data_AF-A0A0N4SZ03-F1
#
_entry.id   AF-A0A0N4SZ03-F1
#
_cell.length_a   1.000
_cell.length_b   1.000
_cell.length_c   1.000
_cell.angle_alpha   90.00
_cell.angle_beta   90.00
_cell.angle_gamma   90.00
#
_symmetry.space_group_name_H-M   'P 1'
#
loop_
_entity.id
_entity.type
_entity.pdbx_description
1 polymer ?
#
loop_
_entity_poly.entity_id
_entity_poly.type
_entity_poly.pdbx_seq_one_letter_code
_entity_poly.pdbx_strand_id
1 'polypeptide(L)'
;MSYYFLFAAGLFISSFTKGAENALCFGALKLDLPVRYLHIQLRYGETNITQSVGPLKVSISGSCRHRFQLLDYYDGSYVLRLRLWSSCLQMVINIHTPNGVPLCDSPIVIKKADGSLLYSEYCDCPKGIVSQWMQESGCTSQHSQLDSDLSQWSTINFEEVLTIVKKKWASPQHRRGSALCHYQIIENNLYRQCFGEYTGFRIFVDAAFTSLMRKMYLPNTEFIFNLGDWPLAKAESDLVPMISWCGSKDTTDIVMPTYELMKSVIDSMESVILDIHSVRGEKHYKWKQKKDKAVFRGRDSSKLRLHIAQLSKLHPNFLDAGITRYFFFNESQHTPTVETMPFPNFFEYKFILSIDGTVAAYRFPFLLAGDSIVFKSFSDYYEHFYADLEEGLHYFHFSDSTLIEQIKWARTQDHNKTLKAMRQFVLQHLQPLNVYCYYADFVQKYTSKLENIPTQPQDGMELIPKIPPEKQSTDQSCDCSNQMRSGESVNNKQEL
;
A
#
# COMPACT_ATOMS: atom_id res chain seq x y z
N MET A 1 55.07 5.22 -56.89
CA MET A 1 53.86 6.07 -56.88
C MET A 1 52.85 5.40 -55.97
N SER A 2 52.45 6.10 -54.91
CA SER A 2 51.95 5.53 -53.65
C SER A 2 50.51 5.02 -53.69
N TYR A 3 50.30 3.90 -53.01
CA TYR A 3 49.01 3.42 -52.51
C TYR A 3 48.54 4.31 -51.35
N TYR A 4 47.29 4.77 -51.38
CA TYR A 4 46.62 5.36 -50.21
C TYR A 4 45.59 4.37 -49.66
N PHE A 5 45.89 3.81 -48.49
CA PHE A 5 44.95 3.08 -47.64
C PHE A 5 44.05 4.09 -46.92
N LEU A 6 42.74 3.96 -47.10
CA LEU A 6 41.71 4.59 -46.26
C LEU A 6 41.57 3.77 -44.97
N PHE A 7 42.11 4.28 -43.86
CA PHE A 7 41.80 3.76 -42.52
C PHE A 7 40.56 4.50 -41.99
N ALA A 8 39.42 3.79 -41.99
CA ALA A 8 38.24 4.19 -41.23
C ALA A 8 38.49 3.88 -39.74
N ALA A 9 38.77 4.92 -38.95
CA ALA A 9 38.80 4.80 -37.49
C ALA A 9 37.37 4.82 -36.94
N GLY A 10 36.75 3.64 -36.89
CA GLY A 10 35.54 3.44 -36.09
C GLY A 10 35.90 3.51 -34.60
N LEU A 11 35.56 4.63 -33.96
CA LEU A 11 35.52 4.74 -32.51
C LEU A 11 34.37 3.86 -31.98
N PHE A 12 34.65 2.58 -31.76
CA PHE A 12 33.86 1.75 -30.87
C PHE A 12 34.08 2.26 -29.45
N ILE A 13 33.23 3.16 -28.99
CA ILE A 13 33.04 3.41 -27.56
C ILE A 13 32.32 2.16 -27.03
N SER A 14 33.09 1.14 -26.65
CA SER A 14 32.57 0.08 -25.78
C SER A 14 32.22 0.73 -24.45
N SER A 15 30.95 1.10 -24.29
CA SER A 15 30.37 1.37 -22.98
C SER A 15 30.58 0.12 -22.13
N PHE A 16 31.63 0.09 -21.31
CA PHE A 16 31.79 -0.90 -20.25
C PHE A 16 30.71 -0.64 -19.21
N THR A 17 29.48 -1.07 -19.47
CA THR A 17 28.53 -1.35 -18.41
C THR A 17 29.14 -2.51 -17.62
N LYS A 18 29.65 -2.23 -16.42
CA LYS A 18 30.08 -3.30 -15.50
C LYS A 18 28.92 -4.28 -15.37
N GLY A 19 29.12 -5.52 -15.81
CA GLY A 19 28.11 -6.56 -15.71
C GLY A 19 27.83 -6.87 -14.25
N ALA A 20 26.57 -7.12 -13.89
CA ALA A 20 26.23 -7.57 -12.54
C ALA A 20 26.85 -8.94 -12.28
N GLU A 21 27.50 -9.07 -11.13
CA GLU A 21 28.14 -10.32 -10.69
C GLU A 21 27.29 -11.03 -9.64
N ASN A 22 26.49 -10.29 -8.86
CA ASN A 22 25.54 -10.81 -7.88
C ASN A 22 24.40 -9.79 -7.62
N ALA A 23 23.51 -10.09 -6.68
CA ALA A 23 22.45 -9.21 -6.20
C ALA A 23 22.19 -9.37 -4.69
N LEU A 24 21.79 -8.28 -4.03
CA LEU A 24 21.15 -8.33 -2.72
C LEU A 24 19.64 -8.56 -2.95
N CYS A 25 19.10 -9.64 -2.38
CA CYS A 25 17.71 -10.03 -2.60
C CYS A 25 16.95 -10.21 -1.29
N PHE A 26 15.79 -9.56 -1.19
CA PHE A 26 14.95 -9.58 0.02
C PHE A 26 13.48 -9.38 -0.35
N GLY A 27 12.56 -9.85 0.49
CA GLY A 27 11.13 -9.73 0.21
C GLY A 27 10.33 -10.83 0.89
N ALA A 28 9.08 -11.02 0.43
CA ALA A 28 8.10 -11.90 1.06
C ALA A 28 7.72 -13.08 0.16
N LEU A 29 8.70 -13.68 -0.55
CA LEU A 29 8.42 -14.79 -1.48
C LEU A 29 7.83 -16.04 -0.81
N LYS A 30 8.14 -16.28 0.47
CA LYS A 30 7.72 -17.48 1.20
C LYS A 30 6.43 -17.30 2.00
N LEU A 31 5.95 -16.07 2.15
CA LEU A 31 4.73 -15.76 2.88
C LEU A 31 3.51 -15.96 1.97
N ASP A 32 2.39 -16.39 2.54
CA ASP A 32 1.13 -16.51 1.81
C ASP A 32 0.46 -15.13 1.68
N LEU A 33 1.08 -14.25 0.89
CA LEU A 33 0.50 -12.96 0.50
C LEU A 33 -0.26 -13.10 -0.81
N PRO A 34 -1.26 -12.22 -1.08
CA PRO A 34 -1.95 -12.20 -2.38
C PRO A 34 -0.97 -12.11 -3.55
N VAL A 35 0.06 -11.26 -3.40
CA VAL A 35 1.20 -11.18 -4.30
C VAL A 35 2.48 -11.31 -3.49
N ARG A 36 3.22 -12.37 -3.77
CA ARG A 36 4.59 -12.61 -3.27
C ARG A 36 5.56 -11.76 -4.06
N TYR A 37 6.61 -11.27 -3.43
CA TYR A 37 7.58 -10.40 -4.10
C TYR A 37 9.02 -10.60 -3.62
N LEU A 38 9.97 -10.28 -4.50
CA LEU A 38 11.41 -10.25 -4.26
C LEU A 38 11.99 -8.97 -4.85
N HIS A 39 12.53 -8.12 -3.99
CA HIS A 39 13.40 -7.01 -4.38
C HIS A 39 14.78 -7.56 -4.73
N ILE A 40 15.35 -7.08 -5.81
CA ILE A 40 16.64 -7.52 -6.35
C ILE A 40 17.46 -6.27 -6.63
N GLN A 41 18.47 -6.00 -5.81
CA GLN A 41 19.42 -4.92 -6.04
C GLN A 41 20.70 -5.50 -6.62
N LEU A 42 20.98 -5.24 -7.90
CA LEU A 42 22.18 -5.75 -8.55
C LEU A 42 23.44 -5.13 -7.96
N ARG A 43 24.53 -5.92 -7.91
CA ARG A 43 25.84 -5.51 -7.38
C ARG A 43 27.00 -5.95 -8.28
N TYR A 44 28.07 -5.18 -8.23
CA TYR A 44 29.40 -5.51 -8.73
C TYR A 44 30.36 -5.49 -7.54
N GLY A 45 30.86 -6.66 -7.13
CA GLY A 45 31.41 -6.84 -5.78
C GLY A 45 30.46 -6.29 -4.70
N GLU A 46 30.94 -5.37 -3.88
CA GLU A 46 30.15 -4.73 -2.81
C GLU A 46 29.40 -3.44 -3.25
N THR A 47 29.48 -3.05 -4.51
CA THR A 47 28.88 -1.78 -4.97
C THR A 47 27.54 -2.02 -5.66
N ASN A 48 26.51 -1.28 -5.27
CA ASN A 48 25.21 -1.32 -5.93
C ASN A 48 25.32 -0.74 -7.35
N ILE A 49 24.76 -1.46 -8.32
CA ILE A 49 24.55 -0.94 -9.66
C ILE A 49 23.41 0.09 -9.60
N THR A 50 23.59 1.22 -10.28
CA THR A 50 22.67 2.38 -10.23
C THR A 50 21.95 2.62 -11.56
N GLN A 51 22.02 1.66 -12.48
CA GLN A 51 21.40 1.72 -13.81
C GLN A 51 20.84 0.35 -14.19
N SER A 52 19.75 0.33 -14.95
CA SER A 52 19.24 -0.92 -15.56
C SER A 52 20.33 -1.62 -16.38
N VAL A 53 20.37 -2.96 -16.29
CA VAL A 53 21.16 -3.82 -17.18
C VAL A 53 20.29 -4.49 -18.25
N GLY A 54 19.05 -4.03 -18.43
CA GLY A 54 18.01 -4.67 -19.23
C GLY A 54 17.20 -5.71 -18.44
N PRO A 55 16.26 -6.41 -19.11
CA PRO A 55 15.40 -7.38 -18.45
C PRO A 55 16.17 -8.61 -17.98
N LEU A 56 16.00 -8.98 -16.70
CA LEU A 56 16.57 -10.23 -16.17
C LEU A 56 15.82 -11.44 -16.74
N LYS A 57 16.53 -12.56 -16.90
CA LYS A 57 15.94 -13.83 -17.33
C LYS A 57 15.33 -14.52 -16.12
N VAL A 58 14.01 -14.57 -16.08
CA VAL A 58 13.24 -15.25 -15.01
C VAL A 58 12.51 -16.45 -15.59
N SER A 59 12.65 -17.61 -14.95
CA SER A 59 11.79 -18.77 -15.21
C SER A 59 11.29 -19.34 -13.89
N ILE A 60 10.01 -19.73 -13.88
CA ILE A 60 9.34 -20.28 -12.71
C ILE A 60 8.76 -21.63 -13.10
N SER A 61 9.08 -22.66 -12.32
CA SER A 61 8.53 -24.01 -12.47
C SER A 61 7.88 -24.48 -11.18
N GLY A 62 6.84 -25.31 -11.31
CA GLY A 62 6.03 -25.78 -10.19
C GLY A 62 4.61 -26.13 -10.65
N SER A 63 3.84 -26.77 -9.78
CA SER A 63 2.46 -27.17 -10.09
C SER A 63 1.42 -26.09 -9.78
N CYS A 64 1.80 -25.01 -9.10
CA CYS A 64 0.90 -23.88 -8.84
C CYS A 64 0.52 -23.18 -10.15
N ARG A 65 -0.78 -22.95 -10.35
CA ARG A 65 -1.28 -21.98 -11.33
C ARG A 65 -0.88 -20.59 -10.85
N HIS A 66 -0.12 -19.85 -11.65
CA HIS A 66 0.46 -18.59 -11.22
C HIS A 66 0.58 -17.58 -12.36
N ARG A 67 0.79 -16.32 -11.98
CA ARG A 67 1.23 -15.23 -12.86
C ARG A 67 2.40 -14.53 -12.19
N PHE A 68 3.44 -14.21 -12.96
CA PHE A 68 4.55 -13.40 -12.44
C PHE A 68 4.78 -12.16 -13.31
N GLN A 69 5.47 -11.18 -12.74
CA GLN A 69 5.95 -10.00 -13.44
C GLN A 69 7.28 -9.57 -12.85
N LEU A 70 8.25 -9.25 -13.70
CA LEU A 70 9.48 -8.60 -13.31
C LEU A 70 9.38 -7.11 -13.65
N LEU A 71 9.61 -6.26 -12.66
CA LEU A 71 9.65 -4.80 -12.82
C LEU A 71 11.10 -4.33 -12.73
N ASP A 72 11.53 -3.49 -13.67
CA ASP A 72 12.82 -2.79 -13.65
C ASP A 72 12.59 -1.36 -13.17
N TYR A 73 13.30 -0.93 -12.13
CA TYR A 73 13.21 0.44 -11.62
C TYR A 73 14.20 1.39 -12.27
N TYR A 74 14.99 0.89 -13.21
CA TYR A 74 15.97 1.59 -14.03
C TYR A 74 17.14 2.21 -13.27
N ASP A 75 17.24 1.87 -11.98
CA ASP A 75 18.29 2.29 -11.06
C ASP A 75 19.14 1.10 -10.58
N GLY A 76 19.16 0.01 -11.37
CA GLY A 76 19.88 -1.22 -11.05
C GLY A 76 19.16 -2.13 -10.05
N SER A 77 17.91 -1.79 -9.72
CA SER A 77 17.04 -2.63 -8.93
C SER A 77 15.80 -3.11 -9.68
N TYR A 78 15.29 -4.25 -9.24
CA TYR A 78 14.15 -4.93 -9.82
C TYR A 78 13.22 -5.44 -8.72
N VAL A 79 11.95 -5.64 -9.07
CA VAL A 79 10.98 -6.34 -8.22
C VAL A 79 10.37 -7.48 -9.02
N LEU A 80 10.65 -8.72 -8.62
CA LEU A 80 9.92 -9.89 -9.09
C LEU A 80 8.66 -10.06 -8.26
N ARG A 81 7.50 -10.20 -8.90
CA ARG A 81 6.19 -10.38 -8.24
C ARG A 81 5.52 -11.64 -8.76
N LEU A 82 4.85 -12.36 -7.87
CA LEU A 82 4.26 -13.67 -8.13
C LEU A 82 2.90 -13.79 -7.43
N ARG A 83 1.82 -13.89 -8.20
CA ARG A 83 0.47 -14.23 -7.71
C ARG A 83 0.18 -15.70 -7.96
N LEU A 84 -0.28 -16.39 -6.92
CA LEU A 84 -0.75 -17.77 -7.03
C LEU A 84 -2.28 -17.80 -7.12
N TRP A 85 -2.78 -18.66 -7.99
CA TRP A 85 -4.21 -18.93 -8.21
C TRP A 85 -4.60 -20.36 -7.85
N SER A 86 -3.62 -21.17 -7.45
CA SER A 86 -3.82 -22.49 -6.89
C SER A 86 -2.71 -22.77 -5.88
N SER A 87 -3.00 -23.59 -4.88
CA SER A 87 -2.05 -24.01 -3.86
C SER A 87 -1.14 -25.14 -4.35
N CYS A 88 0.12 -25.19 -3.92
CA CYS A 88 1.03 -26.28 -4.25
C CYS A 88 2.16 -26.44 -3.22
N LEU A 89 2.84 -27.60 -3.21
CA LEU A 89 3.89 -27.89 -2.23
C LEU A 89 5.12 -26.98 -2.36
N GLN A 90 5.54 -26.70 -3.59
CA GLN A 90 6.74 -25.92 -3.85
C GLN A 90 6.74 -25.30 -5.25
N MET A 91 7.56 -24.27 -5.43
CA MET A 91 7.95 -23.74 -6.74
C MET A 91 9.45 -23.47 -6.78
N VAL A 92 10.00 -23.44 -7.99
CA VAL A 92 11.42 -23.14 -8.24
C VAL A 92 11.50 -21.92 -9.14
N ILE A 93 12.27 -20.92 -8.72
CA ILE A 93 12.45 -19.65 -9.41
C ILE A 93 13.92 -19.52 -9.79
N ASN A 94 14.19 -19.35 -11.08
CA ASN A 94 15.52 -19.10 -11.62
C ASN A 94 15.60 -17.64 -12.06
N ILE A 95 16.61 -16.91 -11.61
CA ILE A 95 16.83 -15.51 -11.93
C ILE A 95 18.27 -15.36 -12.39
N HIS A 96 18.46 -14.87 -13.61
CA HIS A 96 19.78 -14.65 -14.18
C HIS A 96 19.88 -13.27 -14.84
N THR A 97 21.09 -12.73 -14.89
CA THR A 97 21.39 -11.57 -15.74
C THR A 97 21.16 -11.91 -17.23
N PRO A 98 21.08 -10.92 -18.12
CA PRO A 98 21.01 -11.17 -19.57
C PRO A 98 22.14 -12.07 -20.09
N ASN A 99 23.31 -11.99 -19.46
CA ASN A 99 24.51 -12.76 -19.81
C ASN A 99 24.57 -14.14 -19.11
N GLY A 100 23.55 -14.52 -18.34
CA GLY A 100 23.44 -15.85 -17.74
C GLY A 100 24.10 -16.00 -16.36
N VAL A 101 24.50 -14.90 -15.70
CA VAL A 101 25.00 -14.97 -14.33
C VAL A 101 23.82 -15.20 -13.37
N PRO A 102 23.85 -16.25 -12.52
CA PRO A 102 22.79 -16.49 -11.55
C PRO A 102 22.74 -15.41 -10.47
N LEU A 103 21.53 -15.05 -10.05
CA LEU A 103 21.27 -14.03 -9.02
C LEU A 103 20.45 -14.62 -7.88
N CYS A 104 20.52 -14.01 -6.69
CA CYS A 104 19.68 -14.36 -5.54
C CYS A 104 19.77 -15.86 -5.15
N ASP A 105 20.95 -16.46 -5.24
CA ASP A 105 21.16 -17.89 -5.00
C ASP A 105 20.28 -18.80 -5.87
N SER A 106 20.05 -18.41 -7.12
CA SER A 106 19.26 -19.20 -8.08
C SER A 106 19.87 -20.58 -8.33
N PRO A 107 19.04 -21.66 -8.38
CA PRO A 107 17.59 -21.66 -8.26
C PRO A 107 17.06 -21.44 -6.83
N ILE A 108 16.09 -20.52 -6.68
CA ILE A 108 15.36 -20.30 -5.42
C ILE A 108 14.23 -21.32 -5.33
N VAL A 109 14.26 -22.18 -4.32
CA VAL A 109 13.16 -23.09 -4.00
C VAL A 109 12.26 -22.45 -2.93
N ILE A 110 11.02 -22.14 -3.29
CA ILE A 110 9.99 -21.72 -2.33
C ILE A 110 9.17 -22.93 -1.91
N LYS A 111 9.17 -23.21 -0.61
CA LYS A 111 8.37 -24.25 0.06
C LYS A 111 8.27 -23.89 1.54
N LYS A 112 7.25 -24.38 2.22
CA LYS A 112 7.13 -24.21 3.67
C LYS A 112 7.92 -25.29 4.42
N ALA A 113 8.50 -24.91 5.56
CA ALA A 113 9.35 -25.79 6.35
C ALA A 113 8.57 -26.95 6.98
N ASP A 114 7.28 -26.74 7.28
CA ASP A 114 6.37 -27.72 7.87
C ASP A 114 5.77 -28.71 6.84
N GLY A 115 6.10 -28.57 5.55
CA GLY A 115 5.55 -29.40 4.47
C GLY A 115 4.11 -29.05 4.04
N SER A 116 3.50 -28.00 4.60
CA SER A 116 2.21 -27.50 4.13
C SER A 116 2.34 -26.81 2.76
N LEU A 117 1.20 -26.61 2.09
CA LEU A 117 1.18 -25.99 0.76
C LEU A 117 1.52 -24.50 0.85
N LEU A 118 2.15 -23.97 -0.20
CA LEU A 118 2.08 -22.55 -0.54
C LEU A 118 0.64 -22.24 -0.90
N TYR A 119 -0.02 -21.40 -0.09
CA TYR A 119 -1.44 -21.15 -0.27
C TYR A 119 -1.68 -19.99 -1.24
N SER A 120 -2.69 -20.13 -2.10
CA SER A 120 -3.19 -18.99 -2.86
C SER A 120 -4.01 -18.05 -1.97
N GLU A 121 -4.30 -16.86 -2.47
CA GLU A 121 -5.11 -15.87 -1.73
C GLU A 121 -6.51 -16.37 -1.34
N TYR A 122 -7.05 -17.33 -2.09
CA TYR A 122 -8.40 -17.86 -1.92
C TYR A 122 -8.43 -19.22 -1.23
N CYS A 123 -7.35 -19.60 -0.56
CA CYS A 123 -7.33 -20.79 0.28
C CYS A 123 -7.54 -20.40 1.74
N ASP A 124 -8.55 -20.98 2.39
CA ASP A 124 -8.86 -20.74 3.81
C ASP A 124 -8.18 -21.81 4.68
N CYS A 125 -6.87 -21.67 4.85
CA CYS A 125 -6.06 -22.52 5.73
C CYS A 125 -5.23 -21.66 6.70
N PRO A 126 -5.87 -20.88 7.60
CA PRO A 126 -5.14 -20.06 8.56
C PRO A 126 -4.21 -20.89 9.41
N LYS A 127 -3.03 -20.35 9.72
CA LYS A 127 -2.04 -21.03 10.55
C LYS A 127 -1.52 -20.10 11.64
N GLY A 128 -1.53 -20.62 12.87
CA GLY A 128 -1.07 -19.89 14.04
C GLY A 128 -1.98 -18.71 14.40
N ILE A 129 -1.79 -18.20 15.61
CA ILE A 129 -2.43 -16.95 16.04
C ILE A 129 -1.72 -15.74 15.45
N VAL A 130 -2.38 -14.58 15.49
CA VAL A 130 -1.86 -13.31 14.96
C VAL A 130 -0.44 -12.99 15.42
N SER A 131 -0.10 -13.21 16.70
CA SER A 131 1.24 -12.94 17.26
C SER A 131 2.34 -13.80 16.63
N GLN A 132 2.06 -15.10 16.47
CA GLN A 132 2.97 -16.04 15.82
C GLN A 132 3.17 -15.67 14.35
N TRP A 133 2.08 -15.38 13.64
CA TRP A 133 2.17 -14.99 12.22
C TRP A 133 3.01 -13.72 12.04
N MET A 134 2.83 -12.71 12.90
CA MET A 134 3.60 -11.47 12.87
C MET A 134 5.10 -11.73 13.11
N GLN A 135 5.43 -12.58 14.09
CA GLN A 135 6.81 -12.96 14.39
C GLN A 135 7.46 -13.70 13.21
N GLU A 136 6.79 -14.72 12.68
CA GLU A 136 7.27 -15.51 11.53
C GLU A 136 7.42 -14.68 10.26
N SER A 137 6.55 -13.68 10.09
CA SER A 137 6.57 -12.78 8.94
C SER A 137 7.60 -11.65 9.07
N GLY A 138 8.22 -11.48 10.24
CA GLY A 138 9.18 -10.40 10.50
C GLY A 138 8.53 -9.02 10.56
N CYS A 139 7.29 -8.94 11.06
CA CYS A 139 6.63 -7.66 11.32
C CYS A 139 7.37 -6.85 12.39
N THR A 140 7.36 -5.52 12.26
CA THR A 140 7.72 -4.64 13.37
C THR A 140 6.67 -4.75 14.49
N SER A 141 7.12 -4.67 15.74
CA SER A 141 6.24 -4.67 16.92
C SER A 141 5.67 -3.28 17.24
N GLN A 142 6.15 -2.25 16.54
CA GLN A 142 5.76 -0.86 16.77
C GLN A 142 5.43 -0.19 15.43
N HIS A 143 4.31 0.53 15.44
CA HIS A 143 3.83 1.34 14.34
C HIS A 143 3.46 2.71 14.92
N SER A 144 4.29 3.73 14.67
CA SER A 144 4.25 5.01 15.38
C SER A 144 2.85 5.65 15.41
N GLN A 145 2.14 5.66 14.28
CA GLN A 145 0.78 6.20 14.22
C GLN A 145 -0.22 5.36 15.01
N LEU A 146 -0.22 4.04 14.80
CA LEU A 146 -1.14 3.13 15.50
C LEU A 146 -0.96 3.19 17.01
N ASP A 147 0.29 3.17 17.47
CA ASP A 147 0.64 3.25 18.88
C ASP A 147 0.20 4.58 19.49
N SER A 148 0.38 5.69 18.75
CA SER A 148 -0.13 7.01 19.14
C SER A 148 -1.65 7.01 19.25
N ASP A 149 -2.36 6.53 18.23
CA ASP A 149 -3.83 6.52 18.20
C ASP A 149 -4.40 5.68 19.35
N LEU A 150 -3.83 4.50 19.59
CA LEU A 150 -4.24 3.55 20.63
C LEU A 150 -3.81 3.97 22.05
N SER A 151 -2.81 4.84 22.21
CA SER A 151 -2.35 5.34 23.52
C SER A 151 -3.43 6.13 24.28
N GLN A 152 -4.40 6.68 23.55
CA GLN A 152 -5.52 7.43 24.08
C GLN A 152 -6.53 6.55 24.85
N TRP A 153 -6.44 5.23 24.68
CA TRP A 153 -7.40 4.26 25.23
C TRP A 153 -6.70 3.30 26.17
N SER A 154 -6.93 3.41 27.48
CA SER A 154 -6.44 2.41 28.45
C SER A 154 -7.32 1.17 28.47
N THR A 155 -8.64 1.39 28.55
CA THR A 155 -9.68 0.37 28.54
C THR A 155 -10.84 0.88 27.68
N ILE A 156 -11.44 -0.02 26.90
CA ILE A 156 -12.56 0.25 25.99
C ILE A 156 -13.77 -0.54 26.48
N ASN A 157 -14.75 0.15 27.05
CA ASN A 157 -16.07 -0.42 27.31
C ASN A 157 -16.90 -0.36 26.02
N PHE A 158 -16.99 -1.49 25.31
CA PHE A 158 -17.61 -1.50 23.99
C PHE A 158 -19.14 -1.32 24.01
N GLU A 159 -19.80 -1.68 25.12
CA GLU A 159 -21.24 -1.43 25.28
C GLU A 159 -21.57 0.06 25.34
N GLU A 160 -20.74 0.84 26.05
CA GLU A 160 -20.82 2.31 26.08
C GLU A 160 -20.53 2.91 24.70
N VAL A 161 -19.47 2.44 24.03
CA VAL A 161 -19.14 2.83 22.65
C VAL A 161 -20.32 2.64 21.72
N LEU A 162 -20.94 1.46 21.74
CA LEU A 162 -22.07 1.14 20.88
C LEU A 162 -23.30 2.01 21.21
N THR A 163 -23.50 2.32 22.48
CA THR A 163 -24.59 3.23 22.94
C THR A 163 -24.38 4.64 22.38
N ILE A 164 -23.17 5.19 22.50
CA ILE A 164 -22.83 6.51 21.96
C ILE A 164 -23.00 6.52 20.44
N VAL A 165 -22.50 5.49 19.75
CA VAL A 165 -22.55 5.37 18.29
C VAL A 165 -23.99 5.30 17.78
N LYS A 166 -24.83 4.44 18.39
CA LYS A 166 -26.26 4.33 18.08
C LYS A 166 -27.01 5.65 18.27
N LYS A 167 -26.68 6.40 19.33
CA LYS A 167 -27.30 7.69 19.61
C LYS A 167 -26.86 8.79 18.64
N LYS A 168 -25.56 8.88 18.35
CA LYS A 168 -24.97 10.02 17.64
C LYS A 168 -24.96 9.86 16.13
N TRP A 169 -24.47 8.72 15.62
CA TRP A 169 -24.28 8.52 14.18
C TRP A 169 -25.27 7.53 13.58
N ALA A 170 -25.69 6.51 14.33
CA ALA A 170 -26.53 5.44 13.82
C ALA A 170 -28.04 5.68 14.03
N SER A 171 -28.45 6.89 14.40
CA SER A 171 -29.87 7.23 14.54
C SER A 171 -30.56 7.39 13.17
N PRO A 172 -31.87 7.11 13.06
CA PRO A 172 -32.61 7.25 11.80
C PRO A 172 -32.53 8.65 11.17
N GLN A 173 -32.33 9.71 11.97
CA GLN A 173 -32.18 11.07 11.46
C GLN A 173 -30.86 11.27 10.70
N HIS A 174 -29.81 10.52 11.04
CA HIS A 174 -28.48 10.64 10.44
C HIS A 174 -28.22 9.59 9.34
N ARG A 175 -29.24 8.80 8.96
CA ARG A 175 -29.10 7.68 8.01
C ARG A 175 -28.45 8.02 6.66
N ARG A 176 -28.53 9.29 6.22
CA ARG A 176 -27.91 9.78 4.97
C ARG A 176 -26.50 10.36 5.14
N GLY A 177 -26.15 10.77 6.35
CA GLY A 177 -24.87 11.39 6.68
C GLY A 177 -23.87 10.43 7.33
N SER A 178 -24.35 9.29 7.85
CA SER A 178 -23.52 8.30 8.51
C SER A 178 -23.32 7.07 7.62
N ALA A 179 -22.08 6.60 7.56
CA ALA A 179 -21.70 5.35 6.93
C ALA A 179 -20.70 4.67 7.85
N LEU A 180 -21.17 3.79 8.73
CA LEU A 180 -20.30 3.06 9.66
C LEU A 180 -20.81 1.64 9.84
N CYS A 181 -19.95 0.72 10.25
CA CYS A 181 -20.37 -0.62 10.62
C CYS A 181 -19.71 -1.06 11.92
N HIS A 182 -20.48 -1.78 12.72
CA HIS A 182 -19.99 -2.61 13.82
C HIS A 182 -19.54 -3.94 13.23
N TYR A 183 -18.30 -4.31 13.51
CA TYR A 183 -17.74 -5.61 13.17
C TYR A 183 -17.47 -6.40 14.44
N GLN A 184 -17.71 -7.70 14.37
CA GLN A 184 -17.26 -8.67 15.37
C GLN A 184 -16.48 -9.77 14.65
N ILE A 185 -15.32 -10.12 15.18
CA ILE A 185 -14.60 -11.34 14.81
C ILE A 185 -14.82 -12.32 15.96
N ILE A 186 -15.35 -13.51 15.66
CA ILE A 186 -15.66 -14.53 16.67
C ILE A 186 -15.31 -15.90 16.11
N GLU A 187 -14.46 -16.63 16.82
CA GLU A 187 -13.92 -17.94 16.40
C GLU A 187 -13.36 -17.89 14.97
N ASN A 188 -12.64 -16.80 14.66
CA ASN A 188 -12.12 -16.51 13.33
C ASN A 188 -13.20 -16.49 12.23
N ASN A 189 -14.41 -15.99 12.53
CA ASN A 189 -15.48 -15.63 11.57
C ASN A 189 -15.81 -14.14 11.70
N LEU A 190 -16.13 -13.49 10.57
CA LEU A 190 -16.39 -12.05 10.52
C LEU A 190 -17.89 -11.79 10.45
N TYR A 191 -18.41 -11.04 11.41
CA TYR A 191 -19.79 -10.61 11.49
C TYR A 191 -19.85 -9.10 11.37
N ARG A 192 -20.91 -8.59 10.75
CA ARG A 192 -21.07 -7.15 10.51
C ARG A 192 -22.52 -6.68 10.66
N GLN A 193 -22.70 -5.53 11.26
CA GLN A 193 -23.93 -4.73 11.18
C GLN A 193 -23.59 -3.31 10.78
N CYS A 194 -24.21 -2.80 9.71
CA CYS A 194 -23.97 -1.45 9.23
C CYS A 194 -25.09 -0.49 9.59
N PHE A 195 -24.73 0.78 9.75
CA PHE A 195 -25.63 1.88 10.05
C PHE A 195 -25.52 2.95 8.97
N GLY A 196 -26.67 3.36 8.43
CA GLY A 196 -26.79 4.32 7.34
C GLY A 196 -27.14 3.70 5.99
N GLU A 197 -27.55 4.56 5.04
CA GLU A 197 -28.00 4.16 3.70
C GLU A 197 -26.82 3.86 2.75
N TYR A 198 -25.69 4.55 2.92
CA TYR A 198 -24.56 4.52 1.98
C TYR A 198 -23.34 3.80 2.56
N THR A 199 -23.44 2.48 2.74
CA THR A 199 -22.40 1.67 3.40
C THR A 199 -21.59 0.83 2.43
N GLY A 200 -21.57 1.17 1.13
CA GLY A 200 -20.94 0.36 0.08
C GLY A 200 -19.44 0.11 0.27
N PHE A 201 -18.73 1.00 0.98
CA PHE A 201 -17.29 0.87 1.23
C PHE A 201 -16.96 -0.22 2.25
N ARG A 202 -17.96 -0.84 2.89
CA ARG A 202 -17.80 -2.01 3.76
C ARG A 202 -17.04 -3.16 3.09
N ILE A 203 -17.17 -3.31 1.77
CA ILE A 203 -16.48 -4.36 1.01
C ILE A 203 -14.95 -4.31 1.17
N PHE A 204 -14.37 -3.12 1.41
CA PHE A 204 -12.93 -2.98 1.59
C PHE A 204 -12.48 -3.45 2.97
N VAL A 205 -13.30 -3.19 4.00
CA VAL A 205 -13.06 -3.68 5.36
C VAL A 205 -13.24 -5.19 5.39
N ASP A 206 -14.32 -5.72 4.81
CA ASP A 206 -14.57 -7.16 4.67
C ASP A 206 -13.37 -7.87 4.01
N ALA A 207 -12.90 -7.34 2.87
CA ALA A 207 -11.80 -7.94 2.12
C ALA A 207 -10.49 -7.95 2.93
N ALA A 208 -10.21 -6.87 3.67
CA ALA A 208 -9.02 -6.78 4.52
C ALA A 208 -9.02 -7.85 5.62
N PHE A 209 -10.09 -7.92 6.41
CA PHE A 209 -10.15 -8.84 7.55
C PHE A 209 -10.31 -10.29 7.11
N THR A 210 -11.18 -10.59 6.15
CA THR A 210 -11.29 -11.97 5.64
C THR A 210 -9.96 -12.46 5.06
N SER A 211 -9.18 -11.58 4.41
CA SER A 211 -7.85 -11.93 3.91
C SER A 211 -6.86 -12.30 5.02
N LEU A 212 -6.84 -11.55 6.11
CA LEU A 212 -6.02 -11.87 7.28
C LEU A 212 -6.45 -13.21 7.87
N MET A 213 -7.75 -13.42 8.04
CA MET A 213 -8.35 -14.62 8.65
C MET A 213 -8.13 -15.91 7.87
N ARG A 214 -7.80 -15.83 6.57
CA ARG A 214 -7.38 -16.98 5.74
C ARG A 214 -5.92 -17.37 5.97
N LYS A 215 -5.11 -16.49 6.57
CA LYS A 215 -3.67 -16.64 6.76
C LYS A 215 -3.30 -16.91 8.21
N MET A 216 -4.04 -16.32 9.15
CA MET A 216 -3.84 -16.45 10.59
C MET A 216 -5.19 -16.50 11.32
N TYR A 217 -5.20 -17.03 12.54
CA TYR A 217 -6.35 -16.91 13.42
C TYR A 217 -6.32 -15.53 14.10
N LEU A 218 -7.37 -14.74 13.85
CA LEU A 218 -7.60 -13.48 14.57
C LEU A 218 -8.34 -13.76 15.89
N PRO A 219 -8.02 -13.06 16.98
CA PRO A 219 -8.73 -13.19 18.25
C PRO A 219 -10.17 -12.68 18.10
N ASN A 220 -11.00 -13.10 19.05
CA ASN A 220 -12.32 -12.53 19.22
C ASN A 220 -12.20 -11.05 19.53
N THR A 221 -12.92 -10.20 18.80
CA THR A 221 -12.83 -8.75 18.97
C THR A 221 -14.05 -8.07 18.39
N GLU A 222 -14.27 -6.81 18.76
CA GLU A 222 -15.29 -5.99 18.14
C GLU A 222 -14.90 -4.52 18.03
N PHE A 223 -15.31 -3.89 16.94
CA PHE A 223 -14.96 -2.50 16.67
C PHE A 223 -15.98 -1.79 15.78
N ILE A 224 -15.96 -0.46 15.81
CA ILE A 224 -16.73 0.39 14.90
C ILE A 224 -15.79 0.95 13.83
N PHE A 225 -16.13 0.71 12.58
CA PHE A 225 -15.39 1.23 11.44
C PHE A 225 -16.22 2.28 10.69
N ASN A 226 -15.69 3.50 10.61
CA ASN A 226 -16.21 4.58 9.77
C ASN A 226 -15.83 4.34 8.30
N LEU A 227 -16.86 4.23 7.46
CA LEU A 227 -16.71 4.01 6.02
C LEU A 227 -16.68 5.30 5.20
N GLY A 228 -16.95 6.44 5.83
CA GLY A 228 -16.88 7.76 5.19
C GLY A 228 -15.44 8.26 5.05
N ASP A 229 -15.28 9.33 4.26
CA ASP A 229 -13.97 9.95 4.05
C ASP A 229 -13.50 10.67 5.32
N TRP A 230 -14.37 11.47 5.95
CA TRP A 230 -14.02 12.32 7.10
C TRP A 230 -13.88 11.51 8.39
N PRO A 231 -12.84 11.75 9.21
CA PRO A 231 -12.80 11.27 10.59
C PRO A 231 -13.97 11.86 11.39
N LEU A 232 -14.47 11.11 12.37
CA LEU A 232 -15.74 11.42 13.03
C LEU A 232 -15.60 11.75 14.52
N ALA A 233 -14.68 11.11 15.24
CA ALA A 233 -14.60 11.19 16.69
C ALA A 233 -13.83 12.46 17.09
N LYS A 234 -14.56 13.52 17.45
CA LYS A 234 -13.95 14.79 17.85
C LYS A 234 -13.27 14.67 19.21
N ALA A 235 -12.02 15.13 19.30
CA ALA A 235 -11.19 14.97 20.49
C ALA A 235 -11.79 15.57 21.77
N GLU A 236 -12.50 16.69 21.65
CA GLU A 236 -13.07 17.40 22.81
C GLU A 236 -14.37 16.79 23.33
N SER A 237 -15.07 15.95 22.55
CA SER A 237 -16.44 15.55 22.88
C SER A 237 -16.76 14.07 22.74
N ASP A 238 -15.94 13.30 22.01
CA ASP A 238 -16.27 11.93 21.63
C ASP A 238 -15.25 10.94 22.19
N LEU A 239 -15.66 10.20 23.21
CA LEU A 239 -14.90 9.07 23.76
C LEU A 239 -15.26 7.78 23.03
N VAL A 240 -15.04 7.76 21.71
CA VAL A 240 -15.30 6.59 20.86
C VAL A 240 -14.02 6.22 20.11
N PRO A 241 -13.48 4.99 20.27
CA PRO A 241 -12.32 4.51 19.51
C PRO A 241 -12.75 4.14 18.09
N MET A 242 -13.16 5.16 17.33
CA MET A 242 -13.62 5.04 15.95
C MET A 242 -12.44 4.67 15.05
N ILE A 243 -12.61 3.66 14.21
CA ILE A 243 -11.60 3.32 13.20
C ILE A 243 -11.93 4.02 11.90
N SER A 244 -10.96 4.69 11.29
CA SER A 244 -11.14 5.46 10.06
C SER A 244 -9.98 5.25 9.08
N TRP A 245 -10.21 5.56 7.80
CA TRP A 245 -9.15 5.56 6.77
C TRP A 245 -8.24 6.79 6.82
N CYS A 246 -8.70 7.85 7.47
CA CYS A 246 -7.99 9.12 7.62
C CYS A 246 -8.26 9.66 9.02
N GLY A 247 -7.24 10.21 9.67
CA GLY A 247 -7.37 10.98 10.90
C GLY A 247 -7.20 12.47 10.64
N SER A 248 -7.47 13.28 11.66
CA SER A 248 -7.11 14.70 11.69
C SER A 248 -6.64 15.13 13.08
N LYS A 249 -5.96 16.29 13.17
CA LYS A 249 -5.49 16.87 14.44
C LYS A 249 -6.62 17.16 15.44
N ASP A 250 -7.86 17.27 14.97
CA ASP A 250 -9.04 17.58 15.79
C ASP A 250 -9.84 16.31 16.18
N THR A 251 -9.32 15.13 15.84
CA THR A 251 -10.02 13.85 15.99
C THR A 251 -9.16 12.80 16.67
N THR A 252 -9.82 11.80 17.25
CA THR A 252 -9.20 10.70 18.01
C THR A 252 -9.38 9.35 17.32
N ASP A 253 -9.81 9.37 16.05
CA ASP A 253 -9.97 8.18 15.23
C ASP A 253 -8.65 7.38 15.15
N ILE A 254 -8.76 6.06 15.25
CA ILE A 254 -7.66 5.11 15.02
C ILE A 254 -7.51 4.90 13.52
N VAL A 255 -6.38 5.29 12.96
CA VAL A 255 -6.18 5.34 11.51
C VAL A 255 -5.65 4.01 10.98
N MET A 256 -6.34 3.48 9.97
CA MET A 256 -5.94 2.26 9.26
C MET A 256 -5.39 2.58 7.87
N PRO A 257 -4.58 1.68 7.26
CA PRO A 257 -4.17 1.80 5.87
C PRO A 257 -5.38 1.96 4.96
N THR A 258 -5.37 2.97 4.10
CA THR A 258 -6.56 3.36 3.33
C THR A 258 -7.12 2.22 2.47
N TYR A 259 -8.41 2.29 2.15
CA TYR A 259 -9.03 1.28 1.29
C TYR A 259 -8.34 1.19 -0.09
N GLU A 260 -7.81 2.30 -0.63
CA GLU A 260 -7.06 2.28 -1.90
C GLU A 260 -5.75 1.49 -1.75
N LEU A 261 -5.00 1.73 -0.67
CA LEU A 261 -3.75 1.02 -0.42
C LEU A 261 -4.00 -0.46 -0.15
N MET A 262 -4.93 -0.82 0.73
CA MET A 262 -5.22 -2.23 1.02
C MET A 262 -5.78 -2.97 -0.19
N LYS A 263 -6.68 -2.34 -0.97
CA LYS A 263 -7.17 -2.92 -2.23
C LYS A 263 -6.00 -3.15 -3.21
N SER A 264 -5.06 -2.22 -3.29
CA SER A 264 -3.86 -2.39 -4.12
C SER A 264 -2.99 -3.56 -3.71
N VAL A 265 -3.09 -4.04 -2.46
CA VAL A 265 -2.38 -5.23 -2.00
C VAL A 265 -3.14 -6.51 -2.35
N ILE A 266 -4.44 -6.59 -1.99
CA ILE A 266 -5.25 -7.82 -2.18
C ILE A 266 -5.42 -8.14 -3.67
N ASP A 267 -5.75 -7.13 -4.46
CA ASP A 267 -6.15 -7.27 -5.86
C ASP A 267 -5.02 -7.01 -6.86
N SER A 268 -3.78 -6.83 -6.37
CA SER A 268 -2.61 -6.68 -7.24
C SER A 268 -2.48 -7.87 -8.18
N MET A 269 -2.15 -7.59 -9.44
CA MET A 269 -2.01 -8.57 -10.52
C MET A 269 -3.31 -9.33 -10.87
N GLU A 270 -4.45 -8.82 -10.40
CA GLU A 270 -5.80 -9.25 -10.76
C GLU A 270 -6.60 -8.07 -11.33
N SER A 271 -7.30 -7.33 -10.47
CA SER A 271 -8.15 -6.21 -10.87
C SER A 271 -7.44 -4.86 -10.71
N VAL A 272 -6.37 -4.83 -9.89
CA VAL A 272 -5.52 -3.66 -9.72
C VAL A 272 -4.20 -3.87 -10.49
N ILE A 273 -3.93 -2.93 -11.40
CA ILE A 273 -2.74 -2.95 -12.27
C ILE A 273 -1.60 -2.14 -11.64
N LEU A 274 -1.93 -1.04 -10.95
CA LEU A 274 -0.99 -0.12 -10.34
C LEU A 274 -1.03 -0.24 -8.81
N ASP A 275 0.10 -0.58 -8.22
CA ASP A 275 0.33 -0.68 -6.79
C ASP A 275 1.72 -0.12 -6.44
N ILE A 276 2.11 -0.17 -5.17
CA ILE A 276 3.40 0.34 -4.69
C ILE A 276 4.60 -0.15 -5.51
N HIS A 277 4.54 -1.36 -6.08
CA HIS A 277 5.62 -1.84 -6.91
C HIS A 277 5.53 -1.35 -8.36
N SER A 278 4.34 -1.22 -8.95
CA SER A 278 4.14 -0.96 -10.38
C SER A 278 3.75 0.48 -10.76
N VAL A 279 3.52 1.38 -9.80
CA VAL A 279 3.05 2.75 -10.05
C VAL A 279 3.89 3.58 -11.02
N ARG A 280 5.20 3.30 -11.12
CA ARG A 280 6.11 3.96 -12.07
C ARG A 280 5.77 3.66 -13.54
N GLY A 281 4.98 2.62 -13.80
CA GLY A 281 4.67 2.14 -15.15
C GLY A 281 5.88 1.53 -15.86
N GLU A 282 5.69 1.21 -17.14
CA GLU A 282 6.74 0.56 -17.96
C GLU A 282 7.75 1.55 -18.51
N LYS A 283 7.33 2.81 -18.73
CA LYS A 283 8.15 3.85 -19.34
C LYS A 283 8.91 4.64 -18.28
N HIS A 284 10.23 4.63 -18.38
CA HIS A 284 11.10 5.40 -17.50
C HIS A 284 11.65 6.66 -18.17
N TYR A 285 11.72 7.74 -17.38
CA TYR A 285 12.30 9.01 -17.78
C TYR A 285 13.46 9.33 -16.85
N LYS A 286 14.68 9.42 -17.39
CA LYS A 286 15.84 9.83 -16.59
C LYS A 286 15.61 11.25 -16.06
N TRP A 287 16.15 11.57 -14.88
CA TRP A 287 15.95 12.88 -14.24
C TRP A 287 16.17 14.08 -15.17
N LYS A 288 17.20 14.04 -16.03
CA LYS A 288 17.51 15.10 -17.01
C LYS A 288 16.48 15.23 -18.14
N GLN A 289 15.68 14.21 -18.40
CA GLN A 289 14.65 14.15 -19.44
C GLN A 289 13.25 14.49 -18.90
N LYS A 290 13.04 14.41 -17.58
CA LYS A 290 11.78 14.79 -16.94
C LYS A 290 11.49 16.28 -17.17
N LYS A 291 10.21 16.62 -17.33
CA LYS A 291 9.72 18.00 -17.43
C LYS A 291 10.10 18.75 -16.15
N ASP A 292 10.82 19.85 -16.32
CA ASP A 292 11.41 20.64 -15.23
C ASP A 292 10.39 21.59 -14.58
N LYS A 293 9.20 21.05 -14.23
CA LYS A 293 8.06 21.76 -13.65
C LYS A 293 7.23 20.84 -12.77
N ALA A 294 6.38 21.40 -11.92
CA ALA A 294 5.46 20.66 -11.08
C ALA A 294 4.18 20.28 -11.83
N VAL A 295 3.55 19.17 -11.43
CA VAL A 295 2.28 18.70 -12.02
C VAL A 295 1.22 18.40 -10.97
N PHE A 296 -0.04 18.66 -11.33
CA PHE A 296 -1.21 18.19 -10.59
C PHE A 296 -2.41 17.93 -11.51
N ARG A 297 -3.15 16.86 -11.25
CA ARG A 297 -4.49 16.63 -11.81
C ARG A 297 -5.40 16.11 -10.71
N GLY A 298 -6.58 16.69 -10.55
CA GLY A 298 -7.54 16.23 -9.57
C GLY A 298 -8.86 16.97 -9.66
N ARG A 299 -9.84 16.50 -8.90
CA ARG A 299 -11.13 17.19 -8.74
C ARG A 299 -11.00 18.44 -7.88
N ASP A 300 -12.01 19.30 -7.99
CA ASP A 300 -12.23 20.53 -7.24
C ASP A 300 -12.56 20.31 -5.75
N SER A 301 -12.03 19.29 -5.09
CA SER A 301 -12.43 18.96 -3.71
C SER A 301 -11.85 19.86 -2.62
N SER A 302 -11.10 20.90 -2.97
CA SER A 302 -10.61 21.91 -2.02
C SER A 302 -10.28 23.23 -2.72
N LYS A 303 -10.38 24.35 -1.98
CA LYS A 303 -10.07 25.69 -2.51
C LYS A 303 -8.61 25.81 -2.98
N LEU A 304 -7.69 25.14 -2.30
CA LEU A 304 -6.27 25.11 -2.69
C LEU A 304 -6.09 24.54 -4.10
N ARG A 305 -6.78 23.44 -4.45
CA ARG A 305 -6.71 22.87 -5.81
C ARG A 305 -7.17 23.85 -6.89
N LEU A 306 -8.23 24.62 -6.62
CA LEU A 306 -8.72 25.67 -7.53
C LEU A 306 -7.68 26.78 -7.70
N HIS A 307 -7.08 27.24 -6.60
CA HIS A 307 -6.04 28.27 -6.65
C HIS A 307 -4.81 27.76 -7.41
N ILE A 308 -4.36 26.53 -7.16
CA ILE A 308 -3.23 25.93 -7.90
C ILE A 308 -3.52 25.81 -9.40
N ALA A 309 -4.75 25.47 -9.80
CA ALA A 309 -5.14 25.46 -11.21
C ALA A 309 -5.08 26.87 -11.85
N GLN A 310 -5.53 27.90 -11.13
CA GLN A 310 -5.40 29.29 -11.57
C GLN A 310 -3.92 29.73 -11.65
N LEU A 311 -3.12 29.39 -10.64
CA LEU A 311 -1.70 29.70 -10.59
C LEU A 311 -0.92 29.08 -11.75
N SER A 312 -1.31 27.88 -12.19
CA SER A 312 -0.73 27.23 -13.38
C SER A 312 -0.93 28.03 -14.66
N LYS A 313 -2.07 28.74 -14.82
CA LYS A 313 -2.30 29.62 -15.98
C LYS A 313 -1.37 30.84 -15.96
N LEU A 314 -1.05 31.36 -14.77
CA LEU A 314 -0.15 32.49 -14.60
C LEU A 314 1.33 32.09 -14.75
N HIS A 315 1.68 30.87 -14.37
CA HIS A 315 3.07 30.38 -14.36
C HIS A 315 3.26 29.03 -15.08
N PRO A 316 2.89 28.91 -16.38
CA PRO A 316 2.88 27.63 -17.12
C PRO A 316 4.28 27.02 -17.31
N ASN A 317 5.33 27.83 -17.17
CA ASN A 317 6.73 27.38 -17.23
C ASN A 317 7.16 26.60 -15.98
N PHE A 318 6.48 26.78 -14.85
CA PHE A 318 6.83 26.18 -13.56
C PHE A 318 5.80 25.16 -13.08
N LEU A 319 4.55 25.28 -13.53
CA LEU A 319 3.45 24.49 -13.02
C LEU A 319 2.49 24.09 -14.13
N ASP A 320 2.19 22.79 -14.18
CA ASP A 320 1.19 22.17 -15.04
C ASP A 320 0.11 21.53 -14.16
N ALA A 321 -0.86 22.33 -13.72
CA ALA A 321 -1.91 21.90 -12.81
C ALA A 321 -3.29 22.24 -13.34
N GLY A 322 -4.28 21.39 -13.05
CA GLY A 322 -5.65 21.67 -13.42
C GLY A 322 -6.69 20.78 -12.75
N ILE A 323 -7.94 21.25 -12.81
CA ILE A 323 -9.12 20.55 -12.32
C ILE A 323 -9.65 19.63 -13.41
N THR A 324 -9.85 18.34 -13.09
CA THR A 324 -10.32 17.36 -14.08
C THR A 324 -11.83 17.27 -14.16
N ARG A 325 -12.53 17.65 -13.09
CA ARG A 325 -13.99 17.65 -13.00
C ARG A 325 -14.45 18.50 -11.81
N TYR A 326 -15.52 19.26 -12.02
CA TYR A 326 -16.21 20.01 -10.98
C TYR A 326 -17.35 19.20 -10.35
N PHE A 327 -17.50 19.30 -9.04
CA PHE A 327 -18.55 18.68 -8.25
C PHE A 327 -18.91 19.51 -7.02
N PHE A 328 -17.92 20.16 -6.40
CA PHE A 328 -18.08 20.92 -5.16
C PHE A 328 -18.20 22.43 -5.40
N PHE A 329 -17.66 22.94 -6.51
CA PHE A 329 -17.61 24.36 -6.85
C PHE A 329 -18.24 24.63 -8.22
N ASN A 330 -18.68 25.87 -8.43
CA ASN A 330 -19.28 26.29 -9.68
C ASN A 330 -18.21 26.54 -10.75
N GLU A 331 -18.17 25.70 -11.79
CA GLU A 331 -17.18 25.77 -12.87
C GLU A 331 -17.10 27.14 -13.55
N SER A 332 -18.22 27.87 -13.70
CA SER A 332 -18.24 29.17 -14.38
C SER A 332 -17.41 30.26 -13.68
N GLN A 333 -17.00 30.04 -12.44
CA GLN A 333 -16.19 30.95 -11.64
C GLN A 333 -14.70 30.56 -11.61
N HIS A 334 -14.32 29.46 -12.28
CA HIS A 334 -13.00 28.86 -12.17
C HIS A 334 -12.41 28.48 -13.53
N THR A 335 -11.18 27.95 -13.54
CA THR A 335 -10.50 27.55 -14.77
C THR A 335 -11.25 26.41 -15.48
N PRO A 336 -11.28 26.35 -16.82
CA PRO A 336 -11.84 25.19 -17.53
C PRO A 336 -11.23 23.86 -17.10
N THR A 337 -11.99 22.79 -17.21
CA THR A 337 -11.49 21.44 -16.93
C THR A 337 -10.33 21.04 -17.86
N VAL A 338 -9.46 20.17 -17.35
CA VAL A 338 -8.37 19.53 -18.10
C VAL A 338 -8.55 18.02 -18.11
N GLU A 339 -7.94 17.34 -19.07
CA GLU A 339 -8.01 15.87 -19.14
C GLU A 339 -7.38 15.21 -17.90
N THR A 340 -7.93 14.04 -17.55
CA THR A 340 -7.31 13.15 -16.56
C THR A 340 -5.96 12.67 -17.08
N MET A 341 -5.03 12.41 -16.16
CA MET A 341 -3.70 11.92 -16.49
C MET A 341 -3.55 10.51 -15.91
N PRO A 342 -3.13 9.50 -16.71
CA PRO A 342 -2.73 8.20 -16.18
C PRO A 342 -1.67 8.36 -15.10
N PHE A 343 -1.78 7.61 -14.00
CA PHE A 343 -0.92 7.79 -12.83
C PHE A 343 0.59 7.73 -13.14
N PRO A 344 1.10 6.80 -13.97
CA PRO A 344 2.53 6.76 -14.31
C PRO A 344 3.02 8.02 -15.02
N ASN A 345 2.15 8.75 -15.73
CA ASN A 345 2.54 9.95 -16.47
C ASN A 345 2.88 11.13 -15.55
N PHE A 346 2.49 11.09 -14.26
CA PHE A 346 2.97 12.07 -13.29
C PHE A 346 4.50 12.01 -13.14
N PHE A 347 5.10 10.84 -13.32
CA PHE A 347 6.55 10.64 -13.24
C PHE A 347 7.31 11.14 -14.48
N GLU A 348 6.62 11.70 -15.47
CA GLU A 348 7.25 12.51 -16.52
C GLU A 348 7.80 13.84 -15.99
N TYR A 349 7.31 14.29 -14.84
CA TYR A 349 7.62 15.58 -14.24
C TYR A 349 8.60 15.40 -13.10
N LYS A 350 9.51 16.35 -12.90
CA LYS A 350 10.45 16.30 -11.77
C LYS A 350 9.75 16.48 -10.42
N PHE A 351 8.68 17.26 -10.40
CA PHE A 351 7.96 17.63 -9.19
C PHE A 351 6.48 17.27 -9.32
N ILE A 352 5.88 16.71 -8.27
CA ILE A 352 4.46 16.34 -8.24
C ILE A 352 3.82 16.96 -7.00
N LEU A 353 2.65 17.58 -7.15
CA LEU A 353 1.91 18.11 -6.02
C LEU A 353 0.97 17.03 -5.46
N SER A 354 1.13 16.69 -4.19
CA SER A 354 0.15 15.97 -3.39
C SER A 354 -0.72 16.98 -2.63
N ILE A 355 -1.90 17.25 -3.17
CA ILE A 355 -2.83 18.23 -2.62
C ILE A 355 -4.01 17.52 -2.02
N ASP A 356 -4.24 17.76 -0.74
CA ASP A 356 -5.37 17.19 -0.01
C ASP A 356 -6.71 17.64 -0.62
N GLY A 357 -7.71 16.77 -0.47
CA GLY A 357 -9.05 16.95 -1.00
C GLY A 357 -10.01 17.35 0.10
N THR A 358 -11.08 16.57 0.23
CA THR A 358 -11.95 16.58 1.41
C THR A 358 -11.20 16.08 2.65
N VAL A 359 -10.27 15.15 2.46
CA VAL A 359 -9.34 14.58 3.46
C VAL A 359 -7.93 14.38 2.85
N ALA A 360 -7.06 13.66 3.55
CA ALA A 360 -5.73 13.28 3.05
C ALA A 360 -5.79 12.69 1.64
N ALA A 361 -4.81 13.02 0.81
CA ALA A 361 -4.76 12.53 -0.56
C ALA A 361 -4.21 11.09 -0.61
N TYR A 362 -5.09 10.09 -0.67
CA TYR A 362 -4.75 8.65 -0.70
C TYR A 362 -3.85 8.19 -1.86
N ARG A 363 -3.53 9.09 -2.80
CA ARG A 363 -2.48 8.86 -3.80
C ARG A 363 -1.05 9.02 -3.28
N PHE A 364 -0.87 9.67 -2.13
CA PHE A 364 0.45 10.02 -1.62
C PHE A 364 1.39 8.81 -1.43
N PRO A 365 0.98 7.65 -0.88
CA PRO A 365 1.86 6.49 -0.79
C PRO A 365 2.38 6.03 -2.18
N PHE A 366 1.54 6.12 -3.21
CA PHE A 366 1.93 5.78 -4.59
C PHE A 366 2.82 6.84 -5.24
N LEU A 367 2.69 8.12 -4.86
CA LEU A 367 3.62 9.17 -5.27
C LEU A 367 5.01 8.96 -4.65
N LEU A 368 5.06 8.55 -3.38
CA LEU A 368 6.32 8.22 -2.68
C LEU A 368 7.05 7.03 -3.30
N ALA A 369 6.31 6.02 -3.78
CA ALA A 369 6.86 4.88 -4.53
C ALA A 369 7.40 5.25 -5.93
N GLY A 370 7.16 6.48 -6.37
CA GLY A 370 7.67 7.04 -7.61
C GLY A 370 9.16 7.36 -7.62
N ASP A 371 9.56 8.16 -8.62
CA ASP A 371 10.92 8.66 -8.84
C ASP A 371 10.93 10.18 -9.15
N SER A 372 9.95 10.90 -8.60
CA SER A 372 9.78 12.35 -8.71
C SER A 372 9.59 12.96 -7.33
N ILE A 373 10.00 14.21 -7.16
CA ILE A 373 9.95 14.90 -5.87
C ILE A 373 8.53 15.32 -5.56
N VAL A 374 8.06 14.98 -4.35
CA VAL A 374 6.69 15.26 -3.94
C VAL A 374 6.64 16.53 -3.11
N PHE A 375 5.81 17.48 -3.54
CA PHE A 375 5.41 18.63 -2.74
C PHE A 375 4.04 18.34 -2.13
N LYS A 376 3.93 18.29 -0.80
CA LYS A 376 2.67 18.05 -0.10
C LYS A 376 2.08 19.37 0.40
N SER A 377 0.79 19.58 0.21
CA SER A 377 0.12 20.71 0.85
C SER A 377 0.10 20.53 2.37
N PHE A 378 0.19 21.64 3.11
CA PHE A 378 -0.17 21.63 4.54
C PHE A 378 -1.56 21.04 4.74
N SER A 379 -1.70 20.23 5.78
CA SER A 379 -2.95 19.56 6.10
C SER A 379 -3.05 19.26 7.59
N ASP A 380 -4.28 19.24 8.07
CA ASP A 380 -4.62 18.70 9.38
C ASP A 380 -4.96 17.21 9.31
N TYR A 381 -5.10 16.67 8.09
CA TYR A 381 -5.40 15.26 7.85
C TYR A 381 -4.14 14.43 7.67
N TYR A 382 -4.19 13.20 8.18
CA TYR A 382 -3.09 12.24 8.09
C TYR A 382 -3.55 10.82 7.79
N GLU A 383 -2.65 10.06 7.15
CA GLU A 383 -2.79 8.61 6.95
C GLU A 383 -1.87 7.85 7.93
N HIS A 384 -2.08 6.54 8.02
CA HIS A 384 -1.39 5.62 8.95
C HIS A 384 0.16 5.66 8.97
N PHE A 385 0.80 6.21 7.94
CA PHE A 385 2.26 6.25 7.81
C PHE A 385 2.85 7.66 7.96
N TYR A 386 2.02 8.69 8.12
CA TYR A 386 2.50 10.08 8.08
C TYR A 386 3.41 10.42 9.25
N ALA A 387 3.21 9.80 10.42
CA ALA A 387 4.04 10.01 11.60
C ALA A 387 5.53 9.66 11.39
N ASP A 388 5.83 8.76 10.43
CA ASP A 388 7.19 8.33 10.12
C ASP A 388 7.83 9.15 8.97
N LEU A 389 7.09 10.08 8.36
CA LEU A 389 7.63 10.91 7.30
C LEU A 389 8.41 12.13 7.84
N GLU A 390 9.50 12.46 7.17
CA GLU A 390 10.33 13.62 7.49
C GLU A 390 10.25 14.66 6.37
N GLU A 391 9.79 15.86 6.73
CA GLU A 391 9.80 17.04 5.86
C GLU A 391 11.23 17.42 5.45
N GLY A 392 11.43 17.75 4.18
CA GLY A 392 12.74 18.06 3.60
C GLY A 392 13.58 16.81 3.25
N LEU A 393 13.19 15.63 3.72
CA LEU A 393 13.85 14.35 3.41
C LEU A 393 13.00 13.45 2.51
N HIS A 394 11.73 13.24 2.83
CA HIS A 394 10.82 12.38 2.05
C HIS A 394 9.91 13.20 1.11
N TYR A 395 9.59 14.42 1.49
CA TYR A 395 8.74 15.33 0.72
C TYR A 395 9.02 16.78 1.12
N PHE A 396 8.39 17.74 0.45
CA PHE A 396 8.48 19.16 0.80
C PHE A 396 7.08 19.77 0.96
N HIS A 397 6.84 20.54 2.02
CA HIS A 397 5.60 21.25 2.20
C HIS A 397 5.52 22.48 1.31
N PHE A 398 4.31 22.85 0.90
CA PHE A 398 4.07 24.11 0.19
C PHE A 398 2.74 24.77 0.59
N SER A 399 2.71 26.08 0.39
CA SER A 399 1.49 26.89 0.30
C SER A 399 1.33 27.46 -1.12
N ASP A 400 0.14 27.92 -1.45
CA ASP A 400 -0.11 28.62 -2.72
C ASP A 400 0.81 29.84 -2.93
N SER A 401 1.08 30.61 -1.88
CA SER A 401 1.93 31.80 -1.91
C SER A 401 3.43 31.50 -2.12
N THR A 402 3.90 30.31 -1.75
CA THR A 402 5.33 29.95 -1.78
C THR A 402 5.69 29.02 -2.93
N LEU A 403 4.70 28.33 -3.52
CA LEU A 403 4.92 27.22 -4.45
C LEU A 403 5.84 27.57 -5.62
N ILE A 404 5.66 28.73 -6.26
CA ILE A 404 6.47 29.09 -7.45
C ILE A 404 7.94 29.29 -7.09
N GLU A 405 8.23 29.98 -5.98
CA GLU A 405 9.61 30.16 -5.51
C GLU A 405 10.22 28.84 -5.03
N GLN A 406 9.44 27.97 -4.39
CA GLN A 406 9.90 26.63 -4.01
C GLN A 406 10.23 25.76 -5.22
N ILE A 407 9.42 25.82 -6.30
CA ILE A 407 9.75 25.12 -7.56
C ILE A 407 11.02 25.68 -8.17
N LYS A 408 11.19 27.01 -8.23
CA LYS A 408 12.43 27.63 -8.73
C LYS A 408 13.65 27.17 -7.94
N TRP A 409 13.56 27.14 -6.62
CA TRP A 409 14.60 26.62 -5.75
C TRP A 409 14.86 25.13 -6.03
N ALA A 410 13.81 24.29 -6.07
CA ALA A 410 13.98 22.86 -6.25
C ALA A 410 14.61 22.49 -7.61
N ARG A 411 14.42 23.30 -8.65
CA ARG A 411 15.08 23.13 -9.96
C ARG A 411 16.60 23.25 -9.90
N THR A 412 17.15 23.91 -8.87
CA THR A 412 18.60 24.13 -8.72
C THR A 412 19.28 23.17 -7.76
N GLN A 413 18.52 22.28 -7.09
CA GLN A 413 19.05 21.34 -6.10
C GLN A 413 19.35 19.96 -6.67
N ASP A 414 20.25 19.22 -6.00
CA ASP A 414 20.38 17.77 -6.16
C ASP A 414 19.42 17.05 -5.21
N HIS A 415 18.63 16.13 -5.76
CA HIS A 415 17.58 15.41 -5.06
C HIS A 415 17.90 13.93 -4.84
N ASN A 416 19.12 13.48 -5.14
CA ASN A 416 19.52 12.07 -4.97
C ASN A 416 19.28 11.56 -3.54
N LYS A 417 19.56 12.38 -2.52
CA LYS A 417 19.32 12.03 -1.11
C LYS A 417 17.83 11.82 -0.85
N THR A 418 16.98 12.75 -1.30
CA THR A 418 15.52 12.69 -1.14
C THR A 418 14.93 11.46 -1.83
N LEU A 419 15.28 11.22 -3.10
CA LEU A 419 14.78 10.06 -3.85
C LEU A 419 15.20 8.73 -3.20
N LYS A 420 16.43 8.64 -2.68
CA LYS A 420 16.90 7.46 -1.95
C LYS A 420 16.13 7.27 -0.65
N ALA A 421 15.89 8.34 0.10
CA ALA A 421 15.15 8.29 1.35
C ALA A 421 13.68 7.90 1.14
N MET A 422 13.01 8.49 0.14
CA MET A 422 11.66 8.09 -0.28
C MET A 422 11.57 6.60 -0.60
N ARG A 423 12.53 6.09 -1.39
CA ARG A 423 12.57 4.66 -1.73
C ARG A 423 12.75 3.80 -0.49
N GLN A 424 13.64 4.19 0.42
CA GLN A 424 13.87 3.47 1.67
C GLN A 424 12.61 3.46 2.54
N PHE A 425 11.93 4.61 2.65
CA PHE A 425 10.67 4.74 3.36
C PHE A 425 9.61 3.78 2.80
N VAL A 426 9.44 3.73 1.48
CA VAL A 426 8.49 2.81 0.82
C VAL A 426 8.84 1.34 1.11
N LEU A 427 10.13 0.98 1.13
CA LEU A 427 10.58 -0.38 1.47
C LEU A 427 10.33 -0.75 2.93
N GLN A 428 10.32 0.23 3.84
CA GLN A 428 10.18 0.01 5.28
C GLN A 428 8.73 0.07 5.77
N HIS A 429 7.89 0.92 5.16
CA HIS A 429 6.57 1.26 5.69
C HIS A 429 5.40 0.91 4.74
N LEU A 430 5.63 0.79 3.42
CA LEU A 430 4.54 0.74 2.43
C LEU A 430 4.52 -0.54 1.58
N GLN A 431 5.34 -1.55 1.89
CA GLN A 431 5.26 -2.83 1.19
C GLN A 431 3.95 -3.56 1.53
N PRO A 432 3.47 -4.46 0.65
CA PRO A 432 2.32 -5.32 0.93
C PRO A 432 2.35 -5.98 2.31
N LEU A 433 3.53 -6.42 2.75
CA LEU A 433 3.71 -7.01 4.08
C LEU A 433 3.52 -6.00 5.21
N ASN A 434 4.01 -4.77 5.06
CA ASN A 434 3.84 -3.72 6.07
C ASN A 434 2.36 -3.42 6.31
N VAL A 435 1.56 -3.35 5.23
CA VAL A 435 0.11 -3.14 5.33
C VAL A 435 -0.53 -4.26 6.15
N TYR A 436 -0.22 -5.53 5.88
CA TYR A 436 -0.73 -6.66 6.67
C TYR A 436 -0.27 -6.62 8.12
N CYS A 437 1.01 -6.32 8.37
CA CYS A 437 1.54 -6.18 9.72
C CYS A 437 0.80 -5.11 10.51
N TYR A 438 0.46 -3.98 9.89
CA TYR A 438 -0.31 -2.90 10.55
C TYR A 438 -1.70 -3.38 10.96
N TYR A 439 -2.43 -4.09 10.08
CA TYR A 439 -3.73 -4.64 10.45
C TYR A 439 -3.64 -5.73 11.54
N ALA A 440 -2.64 -6.60 11.46
CA ALA A 440 -2.43 -7.64 12.47
C ALA A 440 -2.13 -7.03 13.85
N ASP A 441 -1.24 -6.02 13.88
CA ASP A 441 -0.89 -5.28 15.09
C ASP A 441 -2.08 -4.51 15.66
N PHE A 442 -2.90 -3.90 14.78
CA PHE A 442 -4.15 -3.25 15.16
C PHE A 442 -5.06 -4.21 15.91
N VAL A 443 -5.34 -5.40 15.34
CA VAL A 443 -6.23 -6.37 15.97
C VAL A 443 -5.69 -6.76 17.34
N GLN A 444 -4.41 -7.15 17.42
CA GLN A 444 -3.81 -7.54 18.69
C GLN A 444 -3.88 -6.44 19.75
N LYS A 445 -3.43 -5.22 19.43
CA LYS A 445 -3.34 -4.12 20.40
C LYS A 445 -4.71 -3.58 20.77
N TYR A 446 -5.62 -3.44 19.81
CA TYR A 446 -6.99 -2.99 20.06
C TYR A 446 -7.74 -4.01 20.94
N THR A 447 -7.69 -5.31 20.62
CA THR A 447 -8.36 -6.35 21.41
C THR A 447 -7.87 -6.35 22.86
N SER A 448 -6.57 -6.14 23.10
CA SER A 448 -6.02 -6.08 24.46
C SER A 448 -6.58 -4.94 25.33
N LYS A 449 -7.23 -3.94 24.70
CA LYS A 449 -7.85 -2.81 25.38
C LYS A 449 -9.34 -3.00 25.63
N LEU A 450 -9.99 -4.01 25.06
CA LEU A 450 -11.40 -4.27 25.32
C LEU A 450 -11.61 -4.75 26.75
N GLU A 451 -12.57 -4.16 27.45
CA GLU A 451 -12.96 -4.60 28.80
C GLU A 451 -13.58 -6.00 28.77
N ASN A 452 -14.41 -6.26 27.76
CA ASN A 452 -15.08 -7.54 27.53
C ASN A 452 -14.85 -7.99 26.09
N ILE A 453 -14.46 -9.25 25.91
CA ILE A 453 -14.26 -9.86 24.60
C ILE A 453 -15.58 -10.53 24.16
N PRO A 454 -16.08 -10.28 22.94
CA PRO A 454 -17.32 -10.89 22.48
C PRO A 454 -17.12 -12.40 22.26
N THR A 455 -18.02 -13.21 22.81
CA THR A 455 -17.97 -14.69 22.66
C THR A 455 -19.01 -15.24 21.70
N GLN A 456 -20.01 -14.45 21.32
CA GLN A 456 -21.09 -14.80 20.40
C GLN A 456 -21.50 -13.56 19.59
N PRO A 457 -21.91 -13.73 18.31
CA PRO A 457 -22.29 -12.61 17.48
C PRO A 457 -23.57 -11.94 18.02
N GLN A 458 -23.64 -10.62 17.96
CA GLN A 458 -24.89 -9.92 18.31
C GLN A 458 -26.02 -10.28 17.34
N ASP A 459 -27.25 -10.26 17.85
CA ASP A 459 -28.45 -10.58 17.07
C ASP A 459 -28.57 -9.68 15.84
N GLY A 460 -28.78 -10.30 14.68
CA GLY A 460 -28.99 -9.60 13.41
C GLY A 460 -27.73 -9.16 12.68
N MET A 461 -26.53 -9.53 13.16
CA MET A 461 -25.30 -9.34 12.39
C MET A 461 -25.22 -10.32 11.20
N GLU A 462 -24.74 -9.82 10.07
CA GLU A 462 -24.49 -10.60 8.85
C GLU A 462 -23.16 -11.34 8.96
N LEU A 463 -23.16 -12.66 8.73
CA LEU A 463 -21.93 -13.44 8.57
C LEU A 463 -21.32 -13.18 7.18
N ILE A 464 -20.07 -12.76 7.17
CA ILE A 464 -19.35 -12.45 5.93
C ILE A 464 -18.57 -13.70 5.46
N PRO A 465 -18.74 -14.14 4.21
CA PRO A 465 -18.03 -15.30 3.70
C PRO A 465 -16.53 -15.02 3.61
N LYS A 466 -15.71 -15.92 4.17
CA LYS A 466 -14.25 -15.79 4.12
C LYS A 466 -13.70 -15.80 2.71
N ILE A 467 -14.32 -16.50 1.76
CA ILE A 467 -13.94 -16.44 0.35
C ILE A 467 -15.13 -15.85 -0.40
N PRO A 468 -14.95 -14.78 -1.20
CA PRO A 468 -16.03 -14.22 -1.99
C PRO A 468 -16.71 -15.32 -2.85
N PRO A 469 -18.05 -15.35 -2.95
CA PRO A 469 -18.76 -16.41 -3.68
C PRO A 469 -18.24 -16.67 -5.10
N GLU A 470 -17.91 -15.60 -5.83
CA GLU A 470 -17.36 -15.64 -7.18
C GLU A 470 -15.91 -16.15 -7.26
N LYS A 471 -15.25 -16.36 -6.11
CA LYS A 471 -13.87 -16.86 -5.99
C LYS A 471 -13.76 -18.26 -5.39
N GLN A 472 -14.86 -18.86 -4.92
CA GLN A 472 -14.83 -20.17 -4.24
C GLN A 472 -14.22 -21.30 -5.08
N SER A 473 -14.37 -21.26 -6.40
CA SER A 473 -13.82 -22.26 -7.32
C SER A 473 -12.40 -21.93 -7.82
N THR A 474 -11.79 -20.85 -7.33
CA THR A 474 -10.50 -20.37 -7.85
C THR A 474 -9.36 -21.33 -7.51
N ASP A 475 -9.33 -21.86 -6.29
CA ASP A 475 -8.28 -22.75 -5.81
C ASP A 475 -8.85 -24.11 -5.37
N GLN A 476 -9.02 -25.00 -6.34
CA GLN A 476 -9.48 -26.38 -6.10
C GLN A 476 -8.40 -27.27 -5.45
N SER A 477 -7.16 -26.78 -5.36
CA SER A 477 -6.03 -27.50 -4.74
C SER A 477 -5.78 -27.09 -3.29
N CYS A 478 -6.60 -26.19 -2.75
CA CYS A 478 -6.54 -25.81 -1.35
C CYS A 478 -6.84 -27.02 -0.46
N ASP A 479 -5.87 -27.39 0.38
CA ASP A 479 -5.99 -28.49 1.33
C ASP A 479 -5.23 -28.15 2.63
N CYS A 480 -5.98 -28.14 3.74
CA CYS A 480 -5.45 -27.86 5.07
C CYS A 480 -5.06 -29.15 5.84
N SER A 481 -5.27 -30.34 5.27
CA SER A 481 -5.05 -31.63 5.95
C SER A 481 -3.61 -31.83 6.46
N ASN A 482 -2.63 -31.30 5.74
CA ASN A 482 -1.21 -31.38 6.11
C ASN A 482 -0.84 -30.44 7.28
N GLN A 483 -1.64 -29.42 7.61
CA GLN A 483 -1.42 -28.58 8.80
C GLN A 483 -1.68 -29.36 10.10
N MET A 484 -2.64 -30.30 10.09
CA MET A 484 -3.02 -31.07 11.28
C MET A 484 -1.97 -32.12 11.68
N ARG A 485 -1.06 -32.49 10.77
CA ARG A 485 -0.02 -33.52 11.02
C ARG A 485 1.21 -32.99 11.75
N SER A 486 1.45 -31.67 11.74
CA SER A 486 2.61 -31.05 12.43
C SER A 486 2.39 -30.80 13.92
N GLY A 487 1.26 -31.24 14.49
CA GLY A 487 1.16 -31.47 15.93
C GLY A 487 1.38 -30.26 16.83
N GLU A 488 0.53 -29.24 16.71
CA GLU A 488 0.12 -28.44 17.86
C GLU A 488 -1.40 -28.33 17.78
N SER A 489 -2.09 -29.10 18.63
CA SER A 489 -3.47 -28.82 18.95
C SER A 489 -3.50 -27.44 19.59
N VAL A 490 -3.77 -26.40 18.81
CA VAL A 490 -4.02 -25.05 19.33
C VAL A 490 -5.35 -25.11 20.08
N ASN A 491 -5.27 -25.52 21.34
CA ASN A 491 -6.38 -25.47 22.28
C ASN A 491 -6.43 -24.05 22.88
N ASN A 492 -6.50 -23.02 22.03
CA ASN A 492 -6.49 -21.62 22.44
C ASN A 492 -7.88 -21.12 22.79
N LYS A 493 -8.55 -21.73 23.77
CA LYS A 493 -9.73 -21.11 24.38
C LYS A 493 -9.37 -19.97 25.36
N GLN A 494 -8.08 -19.69 25.57
CA GLN A 494 -7.61 -18.66 26.50
C GLN A 494 -6.78 -17.54 25.83
N GLU A 495 -6.51 -17.64 24.52
CA GLU A 495 -5.88 -16.58 23.72
C GLU A 495 -6.66 -16.23 22.43
N LEU A 496 -7.86 -16.80 22.24
CA LEU A 496 -8.85 -16.37 21.24
C LEU A 496 -9.85 -15.42 21.89
#